data_AF-A0A348TUL3-F1
#
_entry.id   AF-A0A348TUL3-F1
#
_cell.length_a   1.000
_cell.length_b   1.000
_cell.length_c   1.000
_cell.angle_alpha   90.00
_cell.angle_beta   90.00
_cell.angle_gamma   90.00
#
_symmetry.space_group_name_H-M   'P 1'
#
loop_
_entity.id
_entity.type
_entity.pdbx_description
1 polymer ?
#
loop_
_entity_poly.entity_id
_entity_poly.type
_entity_poly.pdbx_seq_one_letter_code
_entity_poly.pdbx_strand_id
1 'polypeptide(L)'
;RYIPLAADLNYSQLQRIKSYPILSRGVFQGGMIIQEKLERIQMATDVRSRTIGRDKDGAQAGLEGYYSNYLQGKPGNRLMQKITGNDWKPLDDPQAIEPLDGFDLFTTIDTRIQDVAQQSLLAQLKKYDADHGSAVVMEVATG
;
A
#
# COMPACT_ATOMS: atom_id res chain seq x y z
N ARG A 1 -21.52 -24.41 0.66
CA ARG A 1 -20.05 -24.60 0.51
C ARG A 1 -19.57 -23.50 -0.43
N TYR A 2 -18.72 -22.61 0.04
CA TYR A 2 -18.16 -21.55 -0.80
C TYR A 2 -16.94 -22.08 -1.55
N ILE A 3 -16.68 -21.51 -2.73
CA ILE A 3 -15.58 -21.92 -3.62
C ILE A 3 -14.79 -20.65 -3.95
N PRO A 4 -13.45 -20.64 -3.77
CA PRO A 4 -12.64 -19.50 -4.21
C PRO A 4 -12.73 -19.38 -5.73
N LEU A 5 -13.15 -18.20 -6.21
CA LEU A 5 -13.30 -17.93 -7.65
C LEU A 5 -12.04 -17.27 -8.24
N ALA A 6 -11.44 -16.32 -7.51
CA ALA A 6 -10.24 -15.59 -7.92
C ALA A 6 -9.62 -14.86 -6.72
N ALA A 7 -8.31 -14.59 -6.80
CA ALA A 7 -7.52 -13.82 -5.83
C ALA A 7 -6.79 -12.68 -6.55
N ASP A 8 -6.36 -11.66 -5.80
CA ASP A 8 -5.55 -10.53 -6.27
C ASP A 8 -6.14 -9.79 -7.49
N LEU A 9 -7.45 -9.56 -7.46
CA LEU A 9 -8.18 -8.85 -8.51
C LEU A 9 -8.07 -7.33 -8.34
N ASN A 10 -7.76 -6.61 -9.42
CA ASN A 10 -7.90 -5.16 -9.44
C ASN A 10 -9.38 -4.74 -9.52
N TYR A 11 -9.67 -3.46 -9.24
CA TYR A 11 -11.04 -2.93 -9.21
C TYR A 11 -11.82 -3.18 -10.52
N SER A 12 -11.16 -3.02 -11.67
CA SER A 12 -11.79 -3.24 -12.98
C SER A 12 -12.14 -4.71 -13.22
N GLN A 13 -11.27 -5.64 -12.81
CA GLN A 13 -11.53 -7.07 -12.88
C GLN A 13 -12.66 -7.48 -11.93
N LEU A 14 -12.69 -6.90 -10.72
CA LEU A 14 -13.78 -7.11 -9.77
C LEU A 14 -15.13 -6.65 -10.34
N GLN A 15 -15.19 -5.47 -10.96
CA GLN A 15 -16.39 -4.97 -11.63
C GLN A 15 -16.87 -5.89 -12.76
N ARG A 16 -15.94 -6.46 -13.54
CA ARG A 16 -16.26 -7.44 -14.57
C ARG A 16 -16.82 -8.74 -14.00
N ILE A 17 -16.34 -9.20 -12.85
CA ILE A 17 -16.86 -10.41 -12.21
C ILE A 17 -18.25 -10.16 -11.60
N LYS A 18 -18.47 -8.96 -11.03
CA LYS A 18 -19.78 -8.55 -10.51
C LYS A 18 -20.89 -8.56 -11.57
N SER A 19 -20.57 -8.36 -12.85
CA SER A 19 -21.57 -8.33 -13.92
C SER A 19 -22.08 -9.71 -14.35
N TYR A 20 -21.49 -10.81 -13.87
CA TYR A 20 -21.94 -12.14 -14.24
C TYR A 20 -23.29 -12.51 -13.59
N PRO A 21 -24.31 -12.95 -14.37
CA PRO A 21 -25.65 -13.27 -13.87
C PRO A 21 -25.71 -14.41 -12.86
N ILE A 22 -24.68 -15.26 -12.82
CA ILE A 22 -24.58 -16.38 -11.87
C ILE A 22 -24.10 -15.92 -10.48
N LEU A 23 -23.58 -14.69 -10.36
CA LEU A 23 -23.02 -14.12 -9.13
C LEU A 23 -23.92 -13.05 -8.49
N SER A 24 -25.05 -12.74 -9.13
CA SER A 24 -26.04 -11.73 -8.68
C SER A 24 -27.30 -12.32 -8.03
N ARG A 25 -27.38 -13.65 -7.84
CA ARG A 25 -28.59 -14.34 -7.36
C ARG A 25 -28.67 -14.47 -5.83
N GLY A 26 -27.76 -13.82 -5.10
CA GLY A 26 -27.74 -13.82 -3.63
C GLY A 26 -27.08 -15.06 -3.02
N VAL A 27 -26.80 -15.00 -1.71
CA VAL A 27 -25.88 -15.90 -0.98
C VAL A 27 -26.17 -17.40 -1.18
N PHE A 28 -27.43 -17.79 -1.38
CA PHE A 28 -27.84 -19.20 -1.49
C PHE A 28 -28.10 -19.69 -2.92
N GLN A 29 -28.13 -18.81 -3.93
CA GLN A 29 -28.49 -19.17 -5.32
C GLN A 29 -27.44 -18.75 -6.36
N GLY A 30 -26.29 -18.24 -5.91
CA GLY A 30 -25.21 -17.74 -6.76
C GLY A 30 -24.81 -16.32 -6.36
N GLY A 31 -24.33 -16.15 -5.13
CA GLY A 31 -23.86 -14.87 -4.59
C GLY A 31 -22.34 -14.87 -4.47
N MET A 32 -21.74 -13.69 -4.51
CA MET A 32 -20.31 -13.50 -4.30
C MET A 32 -20.04 -12.90 -2.93
N ILE A 33 -18.99 -13.38 -2.26
CA ILE A 33 -18.40 -12.73 -1.08
C ILE A 33 -17.10 -12.10 -1.54
N ILE A 34 -16.95 -10.79 -1.28
CA ILE A 34 -15.75 -10.03 -1.64
C ILE A 34 -14.99 -9.77 -0.36
N GLN A 35 -13.73 -10.23 -0.34
CA GLN A 35 -12.78 -9.87 0.70
C GLN A 35 -11.89 -8.77 0.15
N GLU A 36 -12.07 -7.56 0.66
CA GLU A 36 -11.25 -6.42 0.27
C GLU A 36 -9.92 -6.47 1.03
N LYS A 37 -8.82 -6.39 0.29
CA LYS A 37 -7.48 -6.26 0.84
C LYS A 37 -6.90 -4.95 0.32
N LEU A 38 -6.66 -4.01 1.23
CA LEU A 38 -5.93 -2.79 0.90
C LEU A 38 -4.45 -3.15 0.84
N GLU A 39 -3.88 -3.08 -0.36
CA GLU A 39 -2.44 -3.23 -0.56
C GLU A 39 -1.81 -1.89 -0.90
N ARG A 40 -0.67 -1.60 -0.27
CA ARG A 40 0.08 -0.38 -0.49
C ARG A 40 0.93 -0.53 -1.74
N ILE A 41 0.68 0.29 -2.76
CA ILE A 41 1.46 0.30 -3.99
C ILE A 41 2.58 1.34 -3.85
N GLN A 42 3.82 0.89 -3.68
CA GLN A 42 4.98 1.77 -3.72
C GLN A 42 5.41 1.97 -5.19
N MET A 43 5.17 3.16 -5.74
CA MET A 43 5.52 3.47 -7.14
C MET A 43 7.01 3.78 -7.34
N ALA A 44 7.81 3.77 -6.28
CA ALA A 44 9.22 4.11 -6.33
C ALA A 44 10.09 2.89 -6.61
N THR A 45 10.81 2.92 -7.73
CA THR A 45 11.78 1.91 -8.15
C THR A 45 12.96 1.81 -7.18
N ASP A 46 13.63 0.64 -7.15
CA ASP A 46 14.68 0.22 -6.21
C ASP A 46 15.69 1.29 -5.77
N VAL A 47 16.03 2.25 -6.63
CA VAL A 47 17.07 3.24 -6.33
C VAL A 47 16.61 4.35 -5.37
N ARG A 48 15.30 4.60 -5.27
CA ARG A 48 14.70 5.52 -4.29
C ARG A 48 14.30 4.84 -2.98
N SER A 49 14.48 3.52 -2.91
CA SER A 49 14.04 2.69 -1.78
C SER A 49 14.69 3.07 -0.45
N ARG A 50 15.90 3.66 -0.47
CA ARG A 50 16.58 4.11 0.76
C ARG A 50 15.92 5.34 1.37
N THR A 51 15.57 6.34 0.56
CA THR A 51 15.02 7.62 1.01
C THR A 51 13.57 7.47 1.46
N ILE A 52 12.75 6.80 0.65
CA ILE A 52 11.35 6.53 1.01
C ILE A 52 11.31 5.50 2.14
N GLY A 53 12.15 4.47 2.05
CA GLY A 53 12.25 3.44 3.06
C GLY A 53 11.05 2.52 3.09
N ARG A 54 10.84 1.90 4.25
CA ARG A 54 9.83 0.85 4.47
C ARG A 54 9.31 0.94 5.90
N ASP A 55 8.04 0.57 6.04
CA ASP A 55 7.38 0.35 7.32
C ASP A 55 6.74 -1.05 7.28
N LYS A 56 7.50 -2.07 7.69
CA LYS A 56 7.04 -3.46 7.81
C LYS A 56 7.68 -4.13 9.02
N ASP A 57 6.86 -4.80 9.83
CA ASP A 57 7.20 -5.84 10.81
C ASP A 57 8.55 -5.64 11.54
N GLY A 58 8.72 -4.49 12.19
CA GLY A 58 9.87 -4.19 13.05
C GLY A 58 11.10 -3.59 12.34
N ALA A 59 11.05 -3.38 11.03
CA ALA A 59 12.07 -2.66 10.28
C ALA A 59 11.51 -1.36 9.70
N GLN A 60 11.64 -0.28 10.49
CA GLN A 60 11.28 1.07 10.10
C GLN A 60 12.50 1.81 9.55
N ALA A 61 12.40 2.29 8.30
CA ALA A 61 13.45 3.08 7.67
C ALA A 61 12.86 4.15 6.75
N GLY A 62 13.63 5.22 6.52
CA GLY A 62 13.28 6.30 5.61
C GLY A 62 12.06 7.11 6.06
N LEU A 63 11.46 7.82 5.11
CA LEU A 63 10.27 8.64 5.34
C LEU A 63 9.07 7.81 5.82
N GLU A 64 8.89 6.60 5.28
CA GLU A 64 7.81 5.70 5.67
C GLU A 64 7.90 5.28 7.14
N GLY A 65 9.10 4.90 7.60
CA GLY A 65 9.30 4.55 9.00
C GLY A 65 9.15 5.75 9.92
N TYR A 66 9.74 6.89 9.57
CA TYR A 66 9.72 8.10 10.41
C TYR A 66 8.31 8.70 10.54
N TYR A 67 7.56 8.76 9.44
CA TYR A 67 6.20 9.32 9.42
C TYR A 67 5.09 8.27 9.56
N SER A 68 5.42 7.02 9.89
CA SER A 68 4.48 5.90 10.04
C SER A 68 3.21 6.27 10.82
N ASN A 69 3.37 6.94 11.98
CA ASN A 69 2.25 7.38 12.82
C ASN A 69 1.25 8.30 12.12
N TYR A 70 1.70 9.09 11.14
CA TYR A 70 0.85 9.98 10.34
C TYR A 70 0.27 9.24 9.13
N LEU A 71 1.03 8.32 8.54
CA LEU A 71 0.66 7.61 7.31
C LEU A 71 -0.28 6.41 7.54
N GLN A 72 -0.23 5.78 8.70
CA GLN A 72 -0.95 4.52 8.97
C GLN A 72 -2.48 4.69 9.13
N GLY A 73 -2.95 5.91 9.38
CA GLY A 73 -4.36 6.17 9.67
C GLY A 73 -4.84 5.51 10.97
N LYS A 74 -6.13 5.19 11.05
CA LYS A 74 -6.69 4.41 12.17
C LYS A 74 -7.50 3.23 11.64
N PRO A 75 -7.23 2.00 12.09
CA PRO A 75 -8.01 0.85 11.68
C PRO A 75 -9.45 0.98 12.21
N GLY A 76 -10.41 0.71 11.34
CA GLY A 76 -11.80 0.55 11.71
C GLY A 76 -12.07 -0.81 12.32
N ASN A 77 -13.30 -1.03 12.79
CA ASN A 77 -13.77 -2.34 13.23
C ASN A 77 -15.12 -2.67 12.59
N ARG A 78 -15.35 -3.96 12.35
CA ARG A 78 -16.62 -4.45 11.80
C ARG A 78 -16.97 -5.78 12.46
N LEU A 79 -18.22 -5.89 12.92
CA LEU A 79 -18.73 -7.12 13.48
C LEU A 79 -18.99 -8.15 12.37
N MET A 80 -18.48 -9.36 12.56
CA MET A 80 -18.69 -10.48 11.66
C MET A 80 -19.27 -11.66 12.43
N GLN A 81 -20.29 -12.30 11.87
CA GLN A 81 -20.83 -13.56 12.37
C GLN A 81 -20.11 -14.73 11.71
N LYS A 82 -19.56 -15.62 12.54
CA LYS A 82 -19.00 -16.90 12.07
C LYS A 82 -20.13 -17.83 11.63
N ILE A 83 -20.05 -18.33 10.40
CA ILE A 83 -21.00 -19.32 9.85
C ILE A 83 -20.30 -20.68 9.80
N THR A 84 -21.09 -21.76 9.85
CA THR A 84 -20.64 -23.13 9.58
C THR A 84 -19.85 -23.18 8.27
N GLY A 85 -18.61 -23.68 8.31
CA GLY A 85 -17.73 -23.75 7.13
C GLY A 85 -16.47 -22.88 7.19
N ASN A 86 -16.24 -22.17 8.30
CA ASN A 86 -15.10 -21.25 8.51
C ASN A 86 -15.23 -19.91 7.76
N ASP A 87 -16.44 -19.60 7.30
CA ASP A 87 -16.76 -18.35 6.61
C ASP A 87 -17.31 -17.31 7.59
N TRP A 88 -17.11 -16.04 7.25
CA TRP A 88 -17.52 -14.89 8.05
C TRP A 88 -18.52 -14.03 7.27
N LYS A 89 -19.65 -13.71 7.88
CA LYS A 89 -20.67 -12.82 7.30
C LYS A 89 -20.64 -11.47 8.02
N PRO A 90 -20.47 -10.34 7.32
CA PRO A 90 -20.56 -9.03 7.95
C PRO A 90 -21.99 -8.78 8.44
N LEU A 91 -22.12 -8.21 9.63
CA LEU A 91 -23.38 -7.75 10.21
C LEU A 91 -23.40 -6.22 10.24
N ASP A 92 -24.61 -5.65 10.20
CA ASP A 92 -24.79 -4.23 10.52
C ASP A 92 -24.56 -4.05 12.01
N ASP A 93 -23.45 -3.42 12.35
CA ASP A 93 -23.08 -3.07 13.71
C ASP A 93 -23.18 -1.55 13.88
N PRO A 94 -24.13 -1.04 14.69
CA PRO A 94 -24.25 0.39 14.96
C PRO A 94 -23.05 0.96 15.73
N GLN A 95 -22.15 0.12 16.28
CA GLN A 95 -20.87 0.53 16.87
C GLN A 95 -19.67 0.35 15.93
N ALA A 96 -19.89 -0.01 14.66
CA ALA A 96 -18.81 -0.09 13.68
C ALA A 96 -18.15 1.28 13.51
N ILE A 97 -16.82 1.30 13.65
CA ILE A 97 -15.97 2.46 13.44
C ILE A 97 -15.41 2.30 12.03
N GLU A 98 -15.72 3.27 11.17
CA GLU A 98 -15.11 3.33 9.85
C GLU A 98 -13.60 3.58 9.97
N PRO A 99 -12.77 2.91 9.15
CA PRO A 99 -11.35 3.21 9.10
C PRO A 99 -11.15 4.66 8.70
N LEU A 100 -10.14 5.30 9.29
CA LEU A 100 -9.73 6.65 8.91
C LEU A 100 -8.44 6.56 8.14
N ASP A 101 -8.41 7.20 6.98
CA ASP A 101 -7.22 7.29 6.16
C ASP A 101 -6.09 8.02 6.90
N GLY A 102 -4.85 7.64 6.61
CA GLY A 102 -3.68 8.37 7.03
C GLY A 102 -3.55 9.71 6.32
N PHE A 103 -2.58 10.50 6.75
CA PHE A 103 -2.25 11.76 6.10
C PHE A 103 -1.37 11.54 4.87
N ASP A 104 -1.49 12.44 3.91
CA ASP A 104 -0.56 12.53 2.78
C ASP A 104 0.75 13.21 3.20
N LEU A 105 1.88 12.68 2.71
CA LEU A 105 3.21 13.26 2.93
C LEU A 105 3.73 13.89 1.63
N PHE A 106 3.83 15.22 1.64
CA PHE A 106 4.47 15.98 0.56
C PHE A 106 5.92 16.28 0.94
N THR A 107 6.86 15.77 0.14
CA THR A 107 8.30 15.94 0.38
C THR A 107 8.87 17.11 -0.41
N THR A 108 9.96 17.71 0.08
CA THR A 108 10.76 18.69 -0.66
C THR A 108 11.63 18.08 -1.77
N ILE A 109 11.65 16.74 -1.88
CA ILE A 109 12.49 16.02 -2.86
C ILE A 109 11.93 16.22 -4.28
N ASP A 110 12.71 16.90 -5.13
CA ASP A 110 12.47 16.91 -6.58
C ASP A 110 13.02 15.62 -7.20
N THR A 111 12.11 14.81 -7.77
CA THR A 111 12.44 13.53 -8.42
C THR A 111 13.49 13.64 -9.53
N ARG A 112 13.54 14.76 -10.26
CA ARG A 112 14.49 14.98 -11.36
C ARG A 112 15.89 15.24 -10.81
N ILE A 113 15.99 16.08 -9.78
CA ILE A 113 17.26 16.38 -9.10
C ILE A 113 17.80 15.11 -8.45
N GLN A 114 16.92 14.33 -7.79
CA GLN A 114 17.29 13.05 -7.18
C GLN A 114 17.87 12.07 -8.21
N ASP A 115 17.24 11.93 -9.38
CA ASP A 115 17.71 11.02 -10.42
C ASP A 115 19.10 11.44 -10.96
N VAL A 116 19.30 12.74 -11.20
CA VAL A 116 20.60 13.28 -11.66
C VAL A 116 21.68 13.09 -10.60
N ALA A 117 21.41 13.42 -9.34
CA ALA A 117 22.37 13.30 -8.24
C ALA A 117 22.80 11.83 -8.05
N GLN A 118 21.83 10.92 -8.08
CA GLN A 118 22.07 9.49 -7.92
C GLN A 118 22.86 8.90 -9.09
N GLN A 119 22.49 9.21 -10.33
CA GLN A 119 23.23 8.75 -11.51
C GLN A 119 24.67 9.26 -11.50
N SER A 120 24.88 10.52 -11.12
CA SER A 120 26.21 11.14 -11.02
C SER A 120 27.06 10.47 -9.93
N LEU A 121 26.47 10.24 -8.75
CA LEU A 121 27.15 9.55 -7.65
C LEU A 121 27.51 8.11 -8.04
N LEU A 122 26.58 7.38 -8.67
CA LEU A 122 26.81 6.00 -9.12
C LEU A 122 27.93 5.93 -10.16
N ALA A 123 27.97 6.86 -11.11
CA ALA A 123 29.03 6.95 -12.11
C ALA A 123 30.39 7.19 -11.44
N GLN A 124 30.44 8.07 -10.43
CA GLN A 124 31.67 8.35 -9.69
C GLN A 124 32.12 7.13 -8.87
N LEU A 125 31.22 6.46 -8.15
CA LEU A 125 31.58 5.26 -7.38
C LEU A 125 32.16 4.16 -8.27
N LYS A 126 31.55 3.91 -9.44
CA LYS A 126 32.07 2.95 -10.42
C LYS A 126 33.44 3.35 -10.98
N LYS A 127 33.65 4.64 -11.26
CA LYS A 127 34.91 5.15 -11.81
C LYS A 127 36.09 4.96 -10.86
N TYR A 128 35.85 5.09 -9.56
CA TYR A 128 36.89 5.02 -8.53
C TYR A 128 36.89 3.68 -7.76
N ASP A 129 36.07 2.72 -8.18
CA ASP A 129 35.86 1.42 -7.51
C ASP A 129 35.63 1.58 -6.00
N ALA A 130 34.79 2.56 -5.64
CA ALA A 130 34.51 2.91 -4.26
C ALA A 130 33.30 2.13 -3.72
N ASP A 131 33.42 1.60 -2.50
CA ASP A 131 32.38 0.78 -1.87
C ASP A 131 31.09 1.56 -1.56
N HIS A 132 31.22 2.80 -1.09
CA HIS A 132 30.12 3.62 -0.60
C HIS A 132 30.29 5.10 -0.93
N GLY A 133 29.17 5.82 -1.06
CA GLY A 133 29.14 7.27 -1.23
C GLY A 133 27.80 7.87 -0.83
N SER A 134 27.83 9.15 -0.47
CA SER A 134 26.64 9.93 -0.14
C SER A 134 26.71 11.28 -0.83
N ALA A 135 25.57 11.77 -1.31
CA ALA A 135 25.42 13.09 -1.89
C ALA A 135 24.13 13.72 -1.34
N VAL A 136 24.22 14.97 -0.92
CA VAL A 136 23.09 15.75 -0.40
C VAL A 136 22.96 17.00 -1.24
N VAL A 137 21.75 17.28 -1.71
CA VAL A 137 21.40 18.48 -2.47
C VAL A 137 20.34 19.22 -1.67
N MET A 138 20.52 20.54 -1.52
CA MET A 138 19.69 21.39 -0.69
C MET A 138 19.47 22.72 -1.42
N GLU A 139 18.27 23.29 -1.31
CA GLU A 139 17.98 24.61 -1.86
C GLU A 139 18.46 25.66 -0.85
N VAL A 140 19.37 26.56 -1.24
CA VAL A 140 20.01 27.49 -0.29
C VAL A 140 19.00 28.44 0.38
N ALA A 141 17.94 28.82 -0.34
CA ALA A 141 16.98 29.79 0.15
C ALA A 141 15.98 29.19 1.16
N THR A 142 15.64 27.91 1.03
CA THR A 142 14.55 27.27 1.78
C THR A 142 15.04 26.17 2.72
N GLY A 143 16.28 25.69 2.52
CA GLY A 143 16.88 24.58 3.24
C GLY A 143 16.60 23.23 2.58
#